data_AF-A0A960Q6I2-F1
#
_entry.id   AF-A0A960Q6I2-F1
#
_cell.length_a   1.000
_cell.length_b   1.000
_cell.length_c   1.000
_cell.angle_alpha   90.00
_cell.angle_beta   90.00
_cell.angle_gamma   90.00
#
_symmetry.space_group_name_H-M   'P 1'
#
loop_
_entity.id
_entity.type
_entity.pdbx_description
1 polymer ?
#
loop_
_entity_poly.entity_id
_entity_poly.type
_entity_poly.pdbx_seq_one_letter_code
_entity_poly.pdbx_strand_id
1 'polypeptide(L)'
;MRTLRSDPELFELEARVQFHAKQFGRTLPEMRFFILNAHEFMALLEKKVYPTSPTNIWEGKRMVTRKFRVESGQESALYYEVVQTGNPSYAYLNHTNNAMTQASVMAHVVGHCEFSELNVLRDSTRDRTERVMHLVRKVELGQQQMGEQNYRQYWNALESATTLMAPNSQYNFENSVDTEILIERRHPVEEAEPELATSVLQPYSSTLEALLRPMPTRHVVEEDLKTRLRQEALSRRGYKLRAPCQDVLAFLRAFAPASRAEKAMLDYFYIVHAPQDFVIRTQIMNEGWAMYWEKKIMLELFKERAVTGIVDYAKTFSGVCYPRPYYARNPYHLGFHMWNHIEELYRSGKVSLDFLEEKDQANKMQWDKPSNRDPIEAMGHLVRTVTDYEFLRRFLTPQLIHQFHLNRIPQRDAARFGISKKDVIQEDRFYVWVDPEPIKDEMLRFFTHFYRPRIYLIDTDFEDGGLLLYHRDDGRRLKLDWIRPTLKNLNMIWKGAIYLASRGTLYGFTGGRYKEMRVGEITFERVLERIMQGKKPMEIA
;
A
#
# COMPACT_ATOMS: atom_id res chain seq x y z
N MET A 1 16.75 11.21 16.73
CA MET A 1 15.30 11.33 16.94
C MET A 1 15.02 11.81 18.36
N ARG A 2 14.48 13.01 18.54
CA ARG A 2 14.02 13.50 19.85
C ARG A 2 12.55 13.15 20.03
N THR A 3 12.17 12.63 21.20
CA THR A 3 10.76 12.38 21.51
C THR A 3 10.08 13.70 21.83
N LEU A 4 8.79 13.81 21.54
CA LEU A 4 8.06 15.04 21.82
C LEU A 4 8.00 15.39 23.32
N ARG A 5 8.11 14.38 24.19
CA ARG A 5 8.26 14.54 25.65
C ARG A 5 9.49 15.36 26.08
N SER A 6 10.45 15.57 25.17
CA SER A 6 11.61 16.43 25.45
C SER A 6 11.31 17.93 25.28
N ASP A 7 10.15 18.28 24.71
CA ASP A 7 9.70 19.65 24.47
C ASP A 7 8.32 19.87 25.14
N PRO A 8 8.25 20.58 26.28
CA PRO A 8 7.01 20.78 27.01
C PRO A 8 5.92 21.50 26.22
N GLU A 9 6.28 22.49 25.39
CA GLU A 9 5.31 23.28 24.62
C GLU A 9 4.64 22.42 23.54
N LEU A 10 5.44 21.65 22.81
CA LEU A 10 4.90 20.74 21.79
C LEU A 10 4.09 19.61 22.43
N PHE A 11 4.50 19.13 23.61
CA PHE A 11 3.77 18.09 24.32
C PHE A 11 2.39 18.56 24.79
N GLU A 12 2.29 19.80 25.27
CA GLU A 12 1.00 20.41 25.58
C GLU A 12 0.14 20.56 24.31
N LEU A 13 0.74 21.02 23.22
CA LEU A 13 0.06 21.18 21.94
C LEU A 13 -0.48 19.85 21.39
N GLU A 14 0.29 18.77 21.45
CA GLU A 14 -0.13 17.40 21.11
C GLU A 14 -1.37 17.01 21.95
N ALA A 15 -1.33 17.26 23.26
CA ALA A 15 -2.43 16.96 24.15
C ALA A 15 -3.70 17.76 23.80
N ARG A 16 -3.57 19.04 23.43
CA ARG A 16 -4.70 19.87 22.95
C ARG A 16 -5.28 19.35 21.64
N VAL A 17 -4.44 18.99 20.67
CA VAL A 17 -4.87 18.39 19.39
C VAL A 17 -5.68 17.11 19.65
N GLN A 18 -5.15 16.21 20.48
CA GLN A 18 -5.84 14.96 20.82
C GLN A 18 -7.13 15.21 21.61
N PHE A 19 -7.16 16.23 22.48
CA PHE A 19 -8.35 16.62 23.21
C PHE A 19 -9.48 17.03 22.26
N HIS A 20 -9.22 17.94 21.32
CA HIS A 20 -10.22 18.38 20.34
C HIS A 20 -10.67 17.26 19.42
N ALA A 21 -9.75 16.42 18.97
CA ALA A 21 -10.10 15.24 18.19
C ALA A 21 -11.06 14.31 18.95
N LYS A 22 -10.84 14.08 20.25
CA LYS A 22 -11.77 13.31 21.10
C LYS A 22 -13.11 14.01 21.29
N GLN A 23 -13.14 15.35 21.42
CA GLN A 23 -14.38 16.13 21.48
C GLN A 23 -15.23 15.97 20.21
N PHE A 24 -14.59 15.84 19.04
CA PHE A 24 -15.27 15.52 17.78
C PHE A 24 -15.65 14.03 17.63
N GLY A 25 -15.53 13.23 18.68
CA GLY A 25 -15.88 11.81 18.69
C GLY A 25 -14.98 10.93 17.81
N ARG A 26 -13.73 11.34 17.57
CA ARG A 26 -12.78 10.60 16.73
C ARG A 26 -12.20 9.40 17.45
N THR A 27 -11.92 8.33 16.71
CA THR A 27 -11.25 7.14 17.24
C THR A 27 -9.74 7.26 17.00
N LEU A 28 -8.97 7.46 18.07
CA LEU A 28 -7.54 7.70 17.99
C LEU A 28 -6.74 6.45 18.38
N PRO A 29 -5.90 5.88 17.50
CA PRO A 29 -4.91 4.89 17.91
C PRO A 29 -3.82 5.55 18.77
N GLU A 30 -2.98 4.75 19.41
CA GLU A 30 -1.79 5.27 20.08
C GLU A 30 -0.87 5.93 19.03
N MET A 31 -0.63 7.24 19.15
CA MET A 31 0.25 8.01 18.26
C MET A 31 1.52 8.38 19.01
N ARG A 32 2.66 8.25 18.34
CA ARG A 32 3.99 8.60 18.88
C ARG A 32 4.66 9.60 17.96
N PHE A 33 4.89 10.81 18.46
CA PHE A 33 5.52 11.89 17.71
C PHE A 33 7.02 12.01 18.00
N PHE A 34 7.80 12.20 16.93
CA PHE A 34 9.25 12.38 16.97
C PHE A 34 9.64 13.62 16.19
N ILE A 35 10.59 14.39 16.74
CA ILE A 35 11.14 15.57 16.07
C ILE A 35 12.44 15.15 15.38
N LEU A 36 12.51 15.42 14.08
CA LEU A 36 13.63 15.08 13.22
C LEU A 36 14.28 16.33 12.62
N ASN A 37 15.61 16.25 12.45
CA ASN A 37 16.33 17.18 11.59
C ASN A 37 16.15 16.82 10.11
N ALA A 38 16.53 17.73 9.20
CA ALA A 38 16.36 17.53 7.76
C ALA A 38 17.05 16.25 7.25
N HIS A 39 18.25 15.93 7.75
CA HIS A 39 18.99 14.74 7.34
C HIS A 39 18.34 13.43 7.84
N GLU A 40 17.88 13.41 9.08
CA GLU A 40 17.13 12.30 9.67
C GLU A 40 15.84 12.05 8.90
N PHE A 41 15.14 13.13 8.51
CA PHE A 41 13.91 13.05 7.74
C PHE A 41 14.15 12.44 6.35
N MET A 42 15.19 12.89 5.66
CA MET A 42 15.57 12.34 4.35
C MET A 42 15.96 10.87 4.44
N ALA A 43 16.71 10.48 5.47
CA ALA A 43 17.06 9.08 5.70
C ALA A 43 15.81 8.23 5.94
N LEU A 44 14.88 8.72 6.76
CA LEU A 44 13.62 8.04 7.04
C LEU A 44 12.77 7.79 5.78
N LEU A 45 12.70 8.77 4.87
CA LEU A 45 11.97 8.63 3.61
C LEU A 45 12.56 7.55 2.69
N GLU A 46 13.89 7.42 2.65
CA GLU A 46 14.55 6.34 1.90
C GLU A 46 14.27 4.96 2.52
N LYS A 47 14.10 4.92 3.84
CA LYS A 47 13.76 3.72 4.62
C LYS A 47 12.26 3.41 4.64
N LYS A 48 11.47 4.01 3.75
CA LYS A 48 10.02 3.79 3.66
C LYS A 48 9.29 4.10 4.98
N VAL A 49 9.76 5.12 5.69
CA VAL A 49 9.17 5.59 6.95
C VAL A 49 9.40 4.66 8.15
N TYR A 50 10.27 3.66 8.01
CA TYR A 50 10.66 2.81 9.13
C TYR A 50 11.95 3.32 9.80
N PRO A 51 12.08 3.19 11.13
CA PRO A 51 13.26 3.65 11.86
C PRO A 51 14.55 2.90 11.46
N THR A 52 14.41 1.65 11.04
CA THR A 52 15.51 0.80 10.60
C THR A 52 15.19 0.14 9.26
N SER A 53 16.24 -0.11 8.48
CA SER A 53 16.20 -0.85 7.23
C SER A 53 17.48 -1.67 7.12
N PRO A 54 17.46 -2.81 6.40
CA PRO A 54 18.68 -3.52 6.05
C PRO A 54 19.53 -2.64 5.15
N THR A 55 20.84 -2.91 5.12
CA THR A 55 21.77 -2.20 4.24
C THR A 55 21.34 -2.36 2.79
N ASN A 56 20.99 -1.24 2.14
CA ASN A 56 20.60 -1.23 0.73
C ASN A 56 21.71 -0.60 -0.11
N ILE A 57 22.06 -1.26 -1.22
CA ILE A 57 23.05 -0.80 -2.19
C ILE A 57 22.71 0.54 -2.86
N TRP A 58 21.42 0.90 -2.93
CA TRP A 58 20.95 2.13 -3.58
C TRP A 58 20.75 3.30 -2.61
N GLU A 59 20.69 3.04 -1.30
CA GLU A 59 20.32 4.03 -0.28
C GLU A 59 21.26 5.23 -0.32
N GLY A 60 22.58 5.02 -0.32
CA GLY A 60 23.56 6.10 -0.38
C GLY A 60 23.39 6.98 -1.63
N LYS A 61 23.19 6.38 -2.80
CA LYS A 61 22.97 7.13 -4.05
C LYS A 61 21.67 7.95 -3.99
N ARG A 62 20.59 7.36 -3.49
CA ARG A 62 19.29 8.04 -3.38
C ARG A 62 19.34 9.17 -2.36
N MET A 63 19.98 8.96 -1.21
CA MET A 63 20.23 9.99 -0.21
C MET A 63 20.99 11.20 -0.78
N VAL A 64 22.10 10.96 -1.48
CA VAL A 64 22.88 12.05 -2.11
C VAL A 64 22.07 12.78 -3.18
N THR A 65 21.33 12.03 -4.01
CA THR A 65 20.48 12.62 -5.05
C THR A 65 19.38 13.49 -4.46
N ARG A 66 18.71 13.01 -3.41
CA ARG A 66 17.67 13.75 -2.71
C ARG A 66 18.25 14.98 -2.03
N LYS A 67 19.43 14.86 -1.40
CA LYS A 67 20.12 15.98 -0.75
C LYS A 67 20.41 17.09 -1.74
N PHE A 68 20.97 16.74 -2.89
CA PHE A 68 21.22 17.69 -3.96
C PHE A 68 19.93 18.36 -4.47
N ARG A 69 18.83 17.62 -4.63
CA ARG A 69 17.54 18.18 -5.05
C ARG A 69 16.97 19.18 -4.04
N VAL A 70 17.11 18.88 -2.76
CA VAL A 70 16.70 19.78 -1.67
C VAL A 70 17.57 21.03 -1.63
N GLU A 71 18.90 20.89 -1.69
CA GLU A 71 19.85 22.00 -1.68
C GLU A 71 19.73 22.90 -2.92
N SER A 72 19.45 22.32 -4.08
CA SER A 72 19.22 23.05 -5.33
C SER A 72 17.81 23.66 -5.44
N GLY A 73 16.94 23.44 -4.45
CA GLY A 73 15.56 23.92 -4.46
C GLY A 73 14.64 23.25 -5.49
N GLN A 74 15.09 22.15 -6.12
CA GLN A 74 14.27 21.33 -7.03
C GLN A 74 13.18 20.55 -6.29
N GLU A 75 13.41 20.26 -5.01
CA GLU A 75 12.49 19.56 -4.13
C GLU A 75 12.37 20.38 -2.83
N SER A 76 11.16 20.62 -2.35
CA SER A 76 10.98 21.37 -1.11
C SER A 76 11.55 20.58 0.07
N ALA A 77 12.43 21.19 0.86
CA ALA A 77 12.90 20.64 2.14
C ALA A 77 11.76 20.45 3.16
N LEU A 78 10.62 21.10 2.91
CA LEU A 78 9.43 21.15 3.75
C LEU A 78 8.53 19.96 3.41
N TYR A 79 8.92 18.78 3.85
CA TYR A 79 7.95 17.73 4.06
C TYR A 79 7.12 18.15 5.28
N TYR A 80 5.85 18.47 5.06
CA TYR A 80 4.94 18.91 6.12
C TYR A 80 4.84 17.83 7.19
N GLU A 81 4.65 16.58 6.79
CA GLU A 81 4.59 15.45 7.69
C GLU A 81 5.01 14.15 7.02
N VAL A 82 5.44 13.21 7.85
CA VAL A 82 5.57 11.81 7.45
C VAL A 82 5.01 10.97 8.59
N VAL A 83 4.02 10.14 8.27
CA VAL A 83 3.37 9.24 9.22
C VAL A 83 3.48 7.80 8.74
N GLN A 84 3.82 6.92 9.66
CA GLN A 84 3.64 5.48 9.52
C GLN A 84 2.42 5.07 10.32
N THR A 85 1.33 4.79 9.63
CA THR A 85 0.09 4.31 10.24
C THR A 85 0.26 2.87 10.75
N GLY A 86 -0.35 2.61 11.90
CA GLY A 86 -0.28 1.33 12.62
C GLY A 86 -0.79 1.46 14.04
N ASN A 87 -0.68 0.38 14.81
CA ASN A 87 -0.99 0.38 16.23
C ASN A 87 0.22 -0.15 17.01
N PRO A 88 1.08 0.74 17.55
CA PRO A 88 1.00 2.21 17.54
C PRO A 88 1.39 2.86 16.19
N SER A 89 0.90 4.08 15.95
CA SER A 89 1.25 4.94 14.82
C SER A 89 2.45 5.83 15.14
N TYR A 90 3.34 6.02 14.17
CA TYR A 90 4.57 6.81 14.34
C TYR A 90 4.53 8.03 13.42
N ALA A 91 4.64 9.23 13.97
CA ALA A 91 4.62 10.47 13.23
C ALA A 91 5.92 11.26 13.42
N TYR A 92 6.41 11.85 12.34
CA TYR A 92 7.71 12.51 12.30
C TYR A 92 7.53 13.96 11.90
N LEU A 93 7.90 14.85 12.82
CA LEU A 93 7.79 16.30 12.72
C LEU A 93 9.13 16.91 12.33
N ASN A 94 9.10 17.94 11.49
CA ASN A 94 10.30 18.68 11.12
C ASN A 94 10.64 19.71 12.21
N HIS A 95 11.87 19.67 12.74
CA HIS A 95 12.34 20.62 13.76
C HIS A 95 12.33 22.11 13.33
N THR A 96 12.30 22.41 12.03
CA THR A 96 12.29 23.81 11.54
C THR A 96 10.90 24.45 11.54
N ASN A 97 9.84 23.66 11.75
CA ASN A 97 8.48 24.16 11.75
C ASN A 97 8.20 24.99 13.01
N ASN A 98 7.49 26.11 12.85
CA ASN A 98 6.98 26.89 13.98
C ASN A 98 5.81 26.16 14.68
N ALA A 99 5.43 26.61 15.88
CA ALA A 99 4.38 25.97 16.68
C ALA A 99 3.04 25.81 15.94
N MET A 100 2.62 26.80 15.14
CA MET A 100 1.39 26.73 14.34
C MET A 100 1.47 25.62 13.28
N THR A 101 2.58 25.53 12.56
CA THR A 101 2.80 24.47 11.57
C THR A 101 2.90 23.10 12.23
N GLN A 102 3.54 22.99 13.40
CA GLN A 102 3.56 21.73 14.16
C GLN A 102 2.15 21.31 14.58
N ALA A 103 1.31 22.25 15.04
CA ALA A 103 -0.07 21.98 15.40
C ALA A 103 -0.89 21.46 14.22
N SER A 104 -0.75 22.13 13.06
CA SER A 104 -1.41 21.73 11.81
C SER A 104 -0.99 20.32 11.40
N VAL A 105 0.31 20.01 11.44
CA VAL A 105 0.80 18.66 11.14
C VAL A 105 0.28 17.62 12.14
N MET A 106 0.31 17.90 13.45
CA MET A 106 -0.24 16.98 14.45
C MET A 106 -1.72 16.71 14.22
N ALA A 107 -2.49 17.74 13.87
CA ALA A 107 -3.92 17.64 13.58
C ALA A 107 -4.19 16.88 12.26
N HIS A 108 -3.32 17.01 11.27
CA HIS A 108 -3.40 16.28 10.01
C HIS A 108 -3.09 14.78 10.21
N VAL A 109 -2.01 14.47 10.93
CA VAL A 109 -1.64 13.10 11.36
C VAL A 109 -2.80 12.39 12.06
N VAL A 110 -3.54 13.09 12.93
CA VAL A 110 -4.74 12.54 13.59
C VAL A 110 -5.73 11.97 12.57
N GLY A 111 -5.99 12.72 11.50
CA GLY A 111 -6.90 12.28 10.45
C GLY A 111 -6.37 11.06 9.70
N HIS A 112 -5.08 11.01 9.36
CA HIS A 112 -4.48 9.82 8.74
C HIS A 112 -4.55 8.58 9.62
N CYS A 113 -4.23 8.74 10.91
CA CYS A 113 -4.25 7.67 11.89
C CYS A 113 -5.67 7.09 12.05
N GLU A 114 -6.68 7.95 12.20
CA GLU A 114 -8.08 7.51 12.26
C GLU A 114 -8.50 6.84 10.94
N PHE A 115 -8.18 7.45 9.79
CA PHE A 115 -8.56 6.91 8.48
C PHE A 115 -7.98 5.51 8.26
N SER A 116 -6.71 5.30 8.62
CA SER A 116 -6.04 4.00 8.48
C SER A 116 -6.61 2.91 9.39
N GLU A 117 -7.14 3.27 10.56
CA GLU A 117 -7.82 2.34 11.49
C GLU A 117 -9.23 1.98 11.01
N LEU A 118 -9.97 2.97 10.50
CA LEU A 118 -11.37 2.80 10.14
C LEU A 118 -11.57 2.26 8.72
N ASN A 119 -10.64 2.50 7.79
CA ASN A 119 -10.88 2.21 6.38
C ASN A 119 -11.12 0.72 6.09
N VAL A 120 -11.93 0.45 5.06
CA VAL A 120 -12.28 -0.91 4.60
C VAL A 120 -11.06 -1.81 4.36
N LEU A 121 -9.94 -1.24 3.90
CA LEU A 121 -8.71 -1.96 3.60
C LEU A 121 -7.87 -2.32 4.85
N ARG A 122 -8.23 -1.79 6.03
CA ARG A 122 -7.61 -2.08 7.34
C ARG A 122 -6.08 -2.10 7.30
N ASP A 123 -5.47 -1.02 6.83
CA ASP A 123 -4.01 -0.94 6.77
C ASP A 123 -3.41 -0.99 8.18
N SER A 124 -4.07 -0.48 9.22
CA SER A 124 -3.47 -0.52 10.56
C SER A 124 -3.24 -1.96 11.05
N THR A 125 -1.97 -2.32 11.20
CA THR A 125 -1.54 -3.60 11.77
C THR A 125 -0.84 -3.37 13.09
N ARG A 126 -1.19 -4.18 14.09
CA ARG A 126 -0.53 -4.17 15.39
C ARG A 126 0.96 -4.47 15.29
N ASP A 127 1.77 -3.67 15.97
CA ASP A 127 3.22 -3.83 16.12
C ASP A 127 3.98 -3.93 14.77
N ARG A 128 3.48 -3.27 13.72
CA ARG A 128 4.09 -3.24 12.37
C ARG A 128 5.56 -2.86 12.42
N THR A 129 5.88 -1.77 13.11
CA THR A 129 7.23 -1.23 13.24
C THR A 129 8.17 -2.23 13.92
N GLU A 130 7.72 -2.86 15.00
CA GLU A 130 8.50 -3.85 15.74
C GLU A 130 8.75 -5.10 14.90
N ARG A 131 7.74 -5.55 14.16
CA ARG A 131 7.87 -6.66 13.21
C ARG A 131 8.89 -6.35 12.12
N VAL A 132 8.88 -5.14 11.58
CA VAL A 132 9.89 -4.70 10.60
C VAL A 132 11.27 -4.68 11.23
N MET A 133 11.44 -4.10 12.43
CA MET A 133 12.74 -4.10 13.14
C MET A 133 13.26 -5.52 13.40
N HIS A 134 12.38 -6.46 13.74
CA HIS A 134 12.73 -7.87 13.90
C HIS A 134 13.19 -8.51 12.59
N LEU A 135 12.48 -8.21 11.49
CA LEU A 135 12.85 -8.71 10.16
C LEU A 135 14.17 -8.11 9.68
N VAL A 136 14.45 -6.84 9.98
CA VAL A 136 15.75 -6.21 9.67
C VAL A 136 16.89 -7.01 10.29
N ARG A 137 16.82 -7.33 11.58
CA ARG A 137 17.84 -8.16 12.26
C ARG A 137 17.99 -9.54 11.61
N LYS A 138 16.88 -10.17 11.20
CA LYS A 138 16.93 -11.45 10.48
C LYS A 138 17.56 -11.34 9.10
N VAL A 139 17.30 -10.26 8.38
CA VAL A 139 17.90 -10.00 7.07
C VAL A 139 19.39 -9.73 7.21
N GLU A 140 19.83 -8.98 8.22
CA GLU A 140 21.26 -8.73 8.50
C GLU A 140 22.01 -10.03 8.84
N LEU A 141 21.42 -10.89 9.68
CA LEU A 141 21.97 -12.23 9.94
C LEU A 141 22.01 -13.08 8.67
N GLY A 142 20.95 -13.00 7.84
CA GLY A 142 20.90 -13.67 6.54
C GLY A 142 21.97 -13.17 5.57
N GLN A 143 22.24 -11.86 5.54
CA GLN A 143 23.29 -11.26 4.73
C GLN A 143 24.67 -11.82 5.11
N GLN A 144 24.97 -11.94 6.41
CA GLN A 144 26.22 -12.54 6.89
C GLN A 144 26.37 -14.00 6.46
N GLN A 145 25.28 -14.77 6.45
CA GLN A 145 25.28 -16.18 6.06
C GLN A 145 25.39 -16.40 4.55
N MET A 146 24.70 -15.58 3.74
CA MET A 146 24.65 -15.73 2.29
C MET A 146 25.89 -15.18 1.59
N GLY A 147 26.59 -14.23 2.23
CA GLY A 147 27.63 -13.43 1.62
C GLY A 147 27.09 -12.27 0.79
N GLU A 148 27.91 -11.23 0.66
CA GLU A 148 27.51 -9.94 0.09
C GLU A 148 27.02 -10.04 -1.37
N GLN A 149 27.67 -10.86 -2.20
CA GLN A 149 27.31 -10.99 -3.61
C GLN A 149 25.92 -11.63 -3.81
N ASN A 150 25.63 -12.72 -3.09
CA ASN A 150 24.36 -13.42 -3.17
C ASN A 150 23.23 -12.56 -2.59
N TYR A 151 23.48 -11.88 -1.47
CA TYR A 151 22.54 -10.93 -0.88
C TYR A 151 22.15 -9.83 -1.88
N ARG A 152 23.14 -9.21 -2.55
CA ARG A 152 22.88 -8.15 -3.54
C ARG A 152 22.09 -8.64 -4.74
N GLN A 153 22.40 -9.84 -5.24
CA GLN A 153 21.66 -10.42 -6.37
C GLN A 153 20.21 -10.69 -5.96
N TYR A 154 19.98 -11.32 -4.80
CA TYR A 154 18.64 -11.62 -4.30
C TYR A 154 17.83 -10.37 -3.98
N TRP A 155 18.44 -9.36 -3.35
CA TRP A 155 17.81 -8.06 -3.10
C TRP A 155 17.33 -7.40 -4.40
N ASN A 156 18.18 -7.35 -5.44
CA ASN A 156 17.81 -6.79 -6.74
C ASN A 156 16.66 -7.56 -7.41
N ALA A 157 16.63 -8.89 -7.27
CA ALA A 157 15.52 -9.69 -7.78
C ALA A 157 14.22 -9.37 -7.05
N LEU A 158 14.24 -9.26 -5.73
CA LEU A 158 13.07 -8.88 -4.93
C LEU A 158 12.57 -7.48 -5.27
N GLU A 159 13.47 -6.49 -5.42
CA GLU A 159 13.09 -5.13 -5.84
C GLU A 159 12.31 -5.15 -7.17
N SER A 160 12.71 -5.98 -8.13
CA SER A 160 12.01 -6.11 -9.42
C SER A 160 10.61 -6.73 -9.29
N ALA A 161 10.40 -7.59 -8.29
CA ALA A 161 9.13 -8.28 -8.06
C ALA A 161 8.13 -7.47 -7.22
N THR A 162 8.53 -6.36 -6.59
CA THR A 162 7.63 -5.50 -5.78
C THR A 162 6.42 -4.97 -6.57
N THR A 163 6.55 -4.84 -7.89
CA THR A 163 5.45 -4.41 -8.78
C THR A 163 4.34 -5.44 -8.92
N LEU A 164 4.61 -6.71 -8.55
CA LEU A 164 3.68 -7.84 -8.61
C LEU A 164 2.94 -8.08 -7.28
N MET A 165 2.97 -7.11 -6.38
CA MET A 165 2.19 -7.12 -5.14
C MET A 165 0.80 -6.55 -5.37
N ALA A 166 -0.22 -7.23 -4.84
CA ALA A 166 -1.61 -6.82 -4.99
C ALA A 166 -2.50 -7.34 -3.83
N PRO A 167 -2.21 -6.96 -2.56
CA PRO A 167 -2.86 -7.55 -1.38
C PRO A 167 -4.36 -7.28 -1.32
N ASN A 168 -4.81 -6.10 -1.76
CA ASN A 168 -6.23 -5.71 -1.77
C ASN A 168 -6.90 -5.90 -3.15
N SER A 169 -6.34 -6.75 -4.01
CA SER A 169 -7.03 -7.12 -5.25
C SER A 169 -8.16 -8.11 -4.97
N GLN A 170 -9.17 -8.14 -5.85
CA GLN A 170 -10.17 -9.22 -5.86
C GLN A 170 -9.49 -10.60 -6.01
N TYR A 171 -8.44 -10.64 -6.81
CA TYR A 171 -7.60 -11.81 -7.08
C TYR A 171 -6.35 -11.80 -6.20
N ASN A 172 -6.49 -11.47 -4.92
CA ASN A 172 -5.37 -11.53 -3.96
C ASN A 172 -5.03 -12.99 -3.61
N PHE A 173 -3.93 -13.17 -2.85
CA PHE A 173 -3.46 -14.48 -2.43
C PHE A 173 -4.52 -15.29 -1.68
N GLU A 174 -5.19 -14.68 -0.70
CA GLU A 174 -6.15 -15.35 0.18
C GLU A 174 -7.40 -15.85 -0.56
N ASN A 175 -7.88 -15.10 -1.55
CA ASN A 175 -9.04 -15.49 -2.34
C ASN A 175 -8.71 -16.45 -3.50
N SER A 176 -7.43 -16.52 -3.91
CA SER A 176 -7.02 -17.23 -5.12
C SER A 176 -6.35 -18.58 -4.85
N VAL A 177 -5.76 -18.75 -3.67
CA VAL A 177 -4.96 -19.93 -3.33
C VAL A 177 -5.50 -20.62 -2.09
N ASP A 178 -5.89 -21.88 -2.25
CA ASP A 178 -6.26 -22.73 -1.12
C ASP A 178 -5.00 -23.40 -0.57
N THR A 179 -4.66 -23.10 0.68
CA THR A 179 -3.54 -23.71 1.42
C THR A 179 -3.90 -25.01 2.13
N GLU A 180 -5.19 -25.37 2.16
CA GLU A 180 -5.70 -26.56 2.84
C GLU A 180 -5.82 -27.74 1.87
N ILE A 181 -4.68 -28.39 1.61
CA ILE A 181 -4.67 -29.85 1.51
C ILE A 181 -3.94 -30.33 2.75
N LEU A 182 -4.67 -30.35 3.88
CA LEU A 182 -4.42 -31.37 4.88
C LEU A 182 -4.61 -32.69 4.13
N ILE A 183 -3.51 -33.36 3.81
CA ILE A 183 -3.60 -34.76 3.47
C ILE A 183 -4.20 -35.38 4.74
N GLU A 184 -5.49 -35.73 4.70
CA GLU A 184 -6.08 -36.72 5.58
C GLU A 184 -5.32 -38.03 5.33
N ARG A 185 -4.10 -38.13 5.86
CA ARG A 185 -3.56 -39.43 6.20
C ARG A 185 -4.42 -39.86 7.37
N ARG A 186 -5.41 -40.70 7.08
CA ARG A 186 -5.91 -41.69 8.04
C ARG A 186 -4.68 -42.40 8.60
N HIS A 187 -4.13 -41.85 9.67
CA HIS A 187 -3.27 -42.62 10.56
C HIS A 187 -4.18 -43.70 11.14
N PRO A 188 -3.86 -44.99 10.98
CA PRO A 188 -4.46 -46.00 11.84
C PRO A 188 -4.19 -45.54 13.27
N VAL A 189 -5.22 -45.58 14.09
CA VAL A 189 -5.15 -45.28 15.51
C VAL A 189 -4.12 -46.23 16.12
N GLU A 190 -2.90 -45.76 16.37
CA GLU A 190 -2.02 -46.37 17.35
C GLU A 190 -2.31 -45.68 18.67
N GLU A 191 -2.71 -46.51 19.63
CA GLU A 191 -3.13 -46.15 20.97
C GLU A 191 -2.06 -45.32 21.68
N ALA A 192 -2.48 -44.19 22.24
CA ALA A 192 -1.67 -43.33 23.06
C ALA A 192 -1.38 -44.02 24.41
N GLU A 193 -0.10 -44.25 24.73
CA GLU A 193 0.31 -44.44 26.12
C GLU A 193 0.27 -43.08 26.86
N PRO A 194 -0.19 -43.02 28.12
CA PRO A 194 -0.41 -41.76 28.82
C PRO A 194 0.91 -41.19 29.34
N GLU A 195 1.18 -39.93 28.99
CA GLU A 195 2.28 -39.13 29.54
C GLU A 195 2.08 -38.92 31.05
N LEU A 196 3.00 -39.45 31.86
CA LEU A 196 3.16 -39.04 33.26
C LEU A 196 3.86 -37.68 33.30
N ALA A 197 3.08 -36.66 33.66
CA ALA A 197 3.58 -35.36 34.06
C ALA A 197 4.45 -35.49 35.32
N THR A 198 5.71 -35.07 35.24
CA THR A 198 6.39 -34.16 36.19
C THR A 198 7.89 -34.09 35.87
N SER A 199 8.37 -32.95 35.38
CA SER A 199 9.77 -32.60 35.56
C SER A 199 9.86 -31.17 36.09
N VAL A 200 10.23 -31.11 37.35
CA VAL A 200 10.50 -29.94 38.17
C VAL A 200 11.57 -29.05 37.51
N LEU A 201 11.33 -27.73 37.52
CA LEU A 201 12.33 -26.71 37.19
C LEU A 201 13.59 -26.91 38.05
N GLN A 202 14.71 -27.28 37.43
CA GLN A 202 16.03 -27.27 38.07
C GLN A 202 16.79 -25.98 37.66
N PRO A 203 17.35 -25.22 38.62
CA PRO A 203 18.11 -24.01 38.35
C PRO A 203 19.54 -24.34 37.90
N TYR A 204 20.04 -23.57 36.93
CA TYR A 204 21.45 -23.42 36.53
C TYR A 204 22.46 -24.45 37.04
N SER A 205 22.87 -25.40 36.19
CA SER A 205 24.20 -26.01 36.31
C SER A 205 24.80 -26.44 34.96
N SER A 206 25.85 -25.70 34.60
CA SER A 206 27.06 -26.09 33.86
C SER A 206 26.96 -26.46 32.36
N THR A 207 27.39 -25.49 31.54
CA THR A 207 27.81 -25.64 30.14
C THR A 207 28.91 -26.70 29.94
N LEU A 208 29.57 -27.13 31.02
CA LEU A 208 30.71 -28.04 31.02
C LEU A 208 30.26 -29.53 30.99
N GLU A 209 29.11 -29.84 31.56
CA GLU A 209 28.53 -31.20 31.57
C GLU A 209 27.89 -31.57 30.22
N ALA A 210 27.43 -30.58 29.45
CA ALA A 210 26.96 -30.76 28.07
C ALA A 210 28.12 -30.98 27.08
N LEU A 211 29.32 -30.43 27.35
CA LEU A 211 30.53 -30.61 26.53
C LEU A 211 31.23 -31.96 26.76
N LEU A 212 31.07 -32.55 27.95
CA LEU A 212 31.69 -33.82 28.32
C LEU A 212 30.85 -35.06 27.95
N ARG A 213 29.60 -34.89 27.47
CA ARG A 213 28.81 -36.00 26.92
C ARG A 213 29.31 -36.33 25.52
N PRO A 214 29.74 -37.57 25.24
CA PRO A 214 30.02 -37.98 23.87
C PRO A 214 28.69 -37.96 23.09
N MET A 215 28.49 -36.91 22.29
CA MET A 215 27.29 -36.74 21.47
C MET A 215 27.15 -37.93 20.52
N PRO A 216 26.05 -38.71 20.55
CA PRO A 216 25.81 -39.69 19.52
C PRO A 216 25.53 -38.90 18.25
N THR A 217 26.40 -39.05 17.25
CA THR A 217 26.35 -38.39 15.93
C THR A 217 24.98 -38.56 15.24
N ARG A 218 24.17 -39.54 15.65
CA ARG A 218 22.80 -39.76 15.18
C ARG A 218 21.83 -38.64 15.53
N HIS A 219 21.87 -38.04 16.72
CA HIS A 219 20.84 -37.06 17.11
C HIS A 219 20.95 -35.73 16.37
N VAL A 220 22.17 -35.23 16.13
CA VAL A 220 22.40 -34.00 15.35
C VAL A 220 22.05 -34.22 13.88
N VAL A 221 22.41 -35.39 13.33
CA VAL A 221 22.06 -35.77 11.95
C VAL A 221 20.55 -35.98 11.80
N GLU A 222 19.87 -36.55 12.79
CA GLU A 222 18.42 -36.73 12.82
C GLU A 222 17.66 -35.41 13.00
N GLU A 223 18.16 -34.46 13.78
CA GLU A 223 17.58 -33.11 13.88
C GLU A 223 17.80 -32.30 12.59
N ASP A 224 18.97 -32.40 11.96
CA ASP A 224 19.22 -31.79 10.65
C ASP A 224 18.40 -32.45 9.55
N LEU A 225 18.25 -33.78 9.54
CA LEU A 225 17.36 -34.51 8.63
C LEU A 225 15.91 -34.15 8.88
N LYS A 226 15.44 -34.09 10.13
CA LYS A 226 14.08 -33.64 10.46
C LYS A 226 13.87 -32.20 10.01
N THR A 227 14.85 -31.32 10.14
CA THR A 227 14.76 -29.93 9.69
C THR A 227 14.73 -29.84 8.17
N ARG A 228 15.55 -30.62 7.45
CA ARG A 228 15.52 -30.74 5.98
C ARG A 228 14.22 -31.35 5.48
N LEU A 229 13.74 -32.43 6.09
CA LEU A 229 12.46 -33.06 5.78
C LEU A 229 11.27 -32.13 6.10
N ARG A 230 11.35 -31.30 7.14
CA ARG A 230 10.35 -30.29 7.46
C ARG A 230 10.39 -29.14 6.44
N GLN A 231 11.57 -28.77 5.94
CA GLN A 231 11.75 -27.82 4.83
C GLN A 231 11.26 -28.40 3.49
N GLU A 232 11.51 -29.68 3.21
CA GLU A 232 10.98 -30.40 2.05
C GLU A 232 9.45 -30.61 2.16
N ALA A 233 8.92 -30.81 3.37
CA ALA A 233 7.48 -30.87 3.62
C ALA A 233 6.81 -29.49 3.53
N LEU A 234 7.50 -28.41 3.92
CA LEU A 234 7.08 -27.03 3.66
C LEU A 234 7.09 -26.70 2.16
N SER A 235 8.09 -27.20 1.42
CA SER A 235 8.16 -27.15 -0.05
C SER A 235 7.07 -27.98 -0.73
N ARG A 236 6.38 -28.85 0.01
CA ARG A 236 5.27 -29.71 -0.45
C ARG A 236 4.00 -29.48 0.36
N ARG A 237 3.74 -28.25 0.82
CA ARG A 237 2.36 -27.87 1.12
C ARG A 237 1.62 -27.88 -0.20
N GLY A 238 0.73 -28.85 -0.40
CA GLY A 238 -0.15 -28.88 -1.56
C GLY A 238 -0.96 -27.60 -1.57
N TYR A 239 -0.79 -26.80 -2.62
CA TYR A 239 -1.59 -25.61 -2.86
C TYR A 239 -2.36 -25.81 -4.16
N LYS A 240 -3.58 -25.30 -4.21
CA LYS A 240 -4.41 -25.33 -5.41
C LYS A 240 -4.81 -23.90 -5.76
N LEU A 241 -4.60 -23.53 -7.02
CA LEU A 241 -5.16 -22.29 -7.56
C LEU A 241 -6.65 -22.48 -7.79
N ARG A 242 -7.47 -21.75 -7.02
CA ARG A 242 -8.92 -21.67 -7.23
C ARG A 242 -9.28 -20.62 -8.28
N ALA A 243 -8.48 -19.56 -8.34
CA ALA A 243 -8.63 -18.45 -9.27
C ALA A 243 -7.24 -17.94 -9.71
N PRO A 244 -7.16 -17.14 -10.80
CA PRO A 244 -5.94 -16.41 -11.12
C PRO A 244 -5.47 -15.59 -9.91
N CYS A 245 -4.19 -15.64 -9.56
CA CYS A 245 -3.64 -14.88 -8.44
C CYS A 245 -2.85 -13.67 -8.95
N GLN A 246 -3.32 -12.46 -8.66
CA GLN A 246 -2.62 -11.22 -9.02
C GLN A 246 -1.45 -10.91 -8.06
N ASP A 247 -1.55 -11.32 -6.79
CA ASP A 247 -0.49 -11.13 -5.80
C ASP A 247 0.59 -12.21 -5.90
N VAL A 248 1.37 -12.13 -6.97
CA VAL A 248 2.42 -13.12 -7.27
C VAL A 248 3.51 -13.09 -6.20
N LEU A 249 3.84 -11.92 -5.63
CA LEU A 249 4.87 -11.85 -4.59
C LEU A 249 4.39 -12.50 -3.28
N ALA A 250 3.12 -12.38 -2.91
CA ALA A 250 2.57 -13.13 -1.78
C ALA A 250 2.65 -14.64 -2.01
N PHE A 251 2.36 -15.09 -3.24
CA PHE A 251 2.49 -16.49 -3.62
C PHE A 251 3.93 -16.99 -3.50
N LEU A 252 4.90 -16.27 -4.06
CA LEU A 252 6.32 -16.58 -3.93
C LEU A 252 6.77 -16.54 -2.47
N ARG A 253 6.30 -15.56 -1.69
CA ARG A 253 6.56 -15.49 -0.25
C ARG A 253 6.07 -16.76 0.44
N ALA A 254 4.90 -17.28 0.11
CA ALA A 254 4.32 -18.45 0.77
C ALA A 254 5.00 -19.78 0.37
N PHE A 255 5.26 -19.97 -0.92
CA PHE A 255 5.59 -21.29 -1.48
C PHE A 255 6.96 -21.41 -2.14
N ALA A 256 7.71 -20.32 -2.35
CA ALA A 256 9.02 -20.43 -2.98
C ALA A 256 9.97 -21.29 -2.12
N PRO A 257 10.81 -22.14 -2.75
CA PRO A 257 11.83 -22.93 -2.06
C PRO A 257 12.98 -22.02 -1.60
N ALA A 258 12.70 -21.24 -0.56
CA ALA A 258 13.60 -20.25 0.01
C ALA A 258 14.33 -20.80 1.25
N SER A 259 15.62 -20.49 1.33
CA SER A 259 16.40 -20.64 2.57
C SER A 259 15.85 -19.73 3.68
N ARG A 260 16.28 -19.95 4.92
CA ARG A 260 15.85 -19.10 6.06
C ARG A 260 16.16 -17.61 5.83
N ALA A 261 17.30 -17.31 5.21
CA ALA A 261 17.72 -15.94 4.89
C ALA A 261 16.87 -15.33 3.77
N GLU A 262 16.69 -16.04 2.64
CA GLU A 262 15.84 -15.60 1.52
C GLU A 262 14.39 -15.37 1.96
N LYS A 263 13.86 -16.25 2.83
CA LYS A 263 12.52 -16.13 3.40
C LYS A 263 12.37 -14.86 4.25
N ALA A 264 13.36 -14.55 5.07
CA ALA A 264 13.35 -13.32 5.88
C ALA A 264 13.32 -12.06 4.99
N MET A 265 14.06 -12.08 3.87
CA MET A 265 14.05 -10.99 2.89
C MET A 265 12.67 -10.88 2.19
N LEU A 266 12.09 -11.99 1.75
CA LEU A 266 10.74 -12.01 1.17
C LEU A 266 9.68 -11.44 2.14
N ASP A 267 9.72 -11.84 3.41
CA ASP A 267 8.81 -11.34 4.43
C ASP A 267 9.03 -9.84 4.71
N TYR A 268 10.28 -9.38 4.76
CA TYR A 268 10.62 -7.96 4.91
C TYR A 268 10.06 -7.12 3.77
N PHE A 269 10.37 -7.50 2.51
CA PHE A 269 9.93 -6.77 1.33
C PHE A 269 8.40 -6.70 1.25
N TYR A 270 7.71 -7.80 1.51
CA TYR A 270 6.26 -7.82 1.44
C TYR A 270 5.62 -6.88 2.48
N ILE A 271 6.10 -6.90 3.73
CA ILE A 271 5.49 -6.08 4.80
C ILE A 271 5.79 -4.60 4.61
N VAL A 272 7.01 -4.24 4.21
CA VAL A 272 7.40 -2.83 4.00
C VAL A 272 6.67 -2.20 2.82
N HIS A 273 6.36 -2.99 1.78
CA HIS A 273 5.71 -2.48 0.56
C HIS A 273 4.19 -2.65 0.54
N ALA A 274 3.60 -3.53 1.33
CA ALA A 274 2.15 -3.74 1.36
C ALA A 274 1.32 -2.45 1.59
N PRO A 275 1.72 -1.53 2.50
CA PRO A 275 0.97 -0.29 2.73
C PRO A 275 0.89 0.63 1.51
N GLN A 276 1.78 0.48 0.52
CA GLN A 276 1.72 1.30 -0.70
C GLN A 276 0.46 1.01 -1.52
N ASP A 277 -0.06 -0.22 -1.51
CA ASP A 277 -1.31 -0.55 -2.20
C ASP A 277 -2.51 0.13 -1.51
N PHE A 278 -2.49 0.24 -0.18
CA PHE A 278 -3.47 1.04 0.57
C PHE A 278 -3.42 2.50 0.14
N VAL A 279 -2.25 3.15 0.27
CA VAL A 279 -2.07 4.58 -0.05
C VAL A 279 -2.54 4.90 -1.46
N ILE A 280 -2.22 4.05 -2.44
CA ILE A 280 -2.59 4.28 -3.84
C ILE A 280 -4.12 4.19 -4.07
N ARG A 281 -4.83 3.34 -3.32
CA ARG A 281 -6.28 3.11 -3.47
C ARG A 281 -7.14 4.11 -2.70
N THR A 282 -6.57 4.80 -1.73
CA THR A 282 -7.29 5.69 -0.82
C THR A 282 -6.69 7.09 -0.73
N GLN A 283 -5.76 7.43 -1.61
CA GLN A 283 -5.01 8.69 -1.58
C GLN A 283 -5.93 9.92 -1.46
N ILE A 284 -6.97 10.02 -2.28
CA ILE A 284 -7.86 11.18 -2.28
C ILE A 284 -8.67 11.24 -0.99
N MET A 285 -9.29 10.12 -0.60
CA MET A 285 -10.09 10.06 0.61
C MET A 285 -9.24 10.33 1.86
N ASN A 286 -8.05 9.74 1.95
CA ASN A 286 -7.14 9.84 3.08
C ASN A 286 -6.60 11.26 3.26
N GLU A 287 -5.98 11.85 2.23
CA GLU A 287 -5.47 13.23 2.29
C GLU A 287 -6.64 14.21 2.54
N GLY A 288 -7.80 13.97 1.91
CA GLY A 288 -8.99 14.79 2.14
C GLY A 288 -9.53 14.71 3.57
N TRP A 289 -9.56 13.51 4.16
CA TRP A 289 -10.04 13.27 5.52
C TRP A 289 -9.13 13.95 6.53
N ALA A 290 -7.82 13.84 6.30
CA ALA A 290 -6.81 14.49 7.13
C ALA A 290 -6.93 16.02 7.05
N MET A 291 -7.02 16.62 5.86
CA MET A 291 -7.25 18.06 5.69
C MET A 291 -8.56 18.55 6.32
N TYR A 292 -9.63 17.73 6.24
CA TYR A 292 -10.93 18.06 6.82
C TYR A 292 -10.85 18.20 8.35
N TRP A 293 -10.23 17.23 9.02
CA TRP A 293 -10.07 17.26 10.47
C TRP A 293 -9.00 18.23 10.94
N GLU A 294 -7.90 18.36 10.19
CA GLU A 294 -6.88 19.36 10.45
C GLU A 294 -7.51 20.74 10.57
N LYS A 295 -8.32 21.14 9.59
CA LYS A 295 -8.98 22.44 9.59
C LYS A 295 -9.89 22.63 10.80
N LYS A 296 -10.70 21.63 11.16
CA LYS A 296 -11.64 21.73 12.30
C LYS A 296 -10.91 21.81 13.64
N ILE A 297 -9.86 21.01 13.82
CA ILE A 297 -9.03 21.03 15.03
C ILE A 297 -8.26 22.35 15.13
N MET A 298 -7.64 22.81 14.05
CA MET A 298 -6.90 24.07 14.03
C MET A 298 -7.79 25.27 14.38
N LEU A 299 -9.04 25.31 13.91
CA LEU A 299 -9.98 26.37 14.25
C LEU A 299 -10.29 26.43 15.75
N GLU A 300 -10.45 25.28 16.42
CA GLU A 300 -10.63 25.26 17.88
C GLU A 300 -9.35 25.66 18.63
N LEU A 301 -8.17 25.25 18.14
CA LEU A 301 -6.87 25.68 18.70
C LEU A 301 -6.65 27.20 18.59
N PHE A 302 -7.10 27.84 17.50
CA PHE A 302 -7.08 29.30 17.37
C PHE A 302 -8.09 29.98 18.31
N LYS A 303 -9.29 29.41 18.46
CA LYS A 303 -10.36 29.95 19.31
C LYS A 303 -9.96 29.99 20.78
N GLU A 304 -9.26 28.96 21.27
CA GLU A 304 -8.71 28.93 22.63
C GLU A 304 -7.37 29.64 22.79
N ARG A 305 -6.80 30.17 21.68
CA ARG A 305 -5.50 30.85 21.64
C ARG A 305 -4.32 29.97 22.03
N ALA A 306 -4.41 28.65 21.82
CA ALA A 306 -3.28 27.74 21.98
C ALA A 306 -2.20 27.97 20.92
N VAL A 307 -2.60 28.43 19.72
CA VAL A 307 -1.70 28.84 18.63
C VAL A 307 -2.12 30.19 18.05
N THR A 308 -1.16 30.89 17.46
CA THR A 308 -1.35 32.18 16.77
C THR A 308 -1.00 32.06 15.29
N GLY A 309 -1.31 33.07 14.47
CA GLY A 309 -0.97 33.05 13.03
C GLY A 309 -2.04 32.43 12.11
N ILE A 310 -3.33 32.70 12.36
CA ILE A 310 -4.44 32.19 11.54
C ILE A 310 -4.33 32.57 10.05
N VAL A 311 -3.76 33.74 9.74
CA VAL A 311 -3.55 34.20 8.36
C VAL A 311 -2.44 33.39 7.68
N ASP A 312 -1.35 33.12 8.39
CA ASP A 312 -0.25 32.30 7.88
C ASP A 312 -0.67 30.84 7.68
N TYR A 313 -1.51 30.33 8.59
CA TYR A 313 -2.17 29.04 8.44
C TYR A 313 -3.03 29.01 7.17
N ALA A 314 -3.92 29.99 6.98
CA ALA A 314 -4.80 30.05 5.81
C ALA A 314 -4.01 30.13 4.49
N LYS A 315 -2.91 30.89 4.47
CA LYS A 315 -2.00 30.96 3.32
C LYS A 315 -1.33 29.61 3.02
N THR A 316 -0.88 28.91 4.06
CA THR A 316 -0.24 27.60 3.92
C THR A 316 -1.24 26.54 3.46
N PHE A 317 -2.39 26.45 4.12
CA PHE A 317 -3.46 25.52 3.81
C PHE A 317 -3.99 25.70 2.37
N SER A 318 -4.22 26.95 1.95
CA SER A 318 -4.65 27.24 0.57
C SER A 318 -3.58 26.93 -0.48
N GLY A 319 -2.30 27.05 -0.13
CA GLY A 319 -1.18 26.61 -0.97
C GLY A 319 -1.18 25.09 -1.18
N VAL A 320 -1.42 24.32 -0.12
CA VAL A 320 -1.54 22.85 -0.18
C VAL A 320 -2.78 22.44 -0.97
N CYS A 321 -3.92 23.11 -0.78
CA CYS A 321 -5.15 22.89 -1.54
C CYS A 321 -5.18 23.58 -2.91
N TYR A 322 -4.04 23.93 -3.51
CA TYR A 322 -4.06 24.61 -4.81
C TYR A 322 -4.67 23.71 -5.92
N PRO A 323 -5.67 24.19 -6.69
CA PRO A 323 -6.36 23.39 -7.70
C PRO A 323 -5.43 23.00 -8.86
N ARG A 324 -5.42 21.72 -9.21
CA ARG A 324 -4.66 21.16 -10.33
C ARG A 324 -5.59 20.49 -11.35
N PRO A 325 -5.22 20.45 -12.64
CA PRO A 325 -5.99 19.74 -13.66
C PRO A 325 -6.15 18.25 -13.35
N TYR A 326 -7.18 17.63 -13.91
CA TYR A 326 -7.57 16.23 -13.66
C TYR A 326 -6.50 15.16 -13.98
N TYR A 327 -5.49 15.48 -14.80
CA TYR A 327 -4.38 14.56 -15.11
C TYR A 327 -3.26 14.60 -14.07
N ALA A 328 -3.03 15.77 -13.46
CA ALA A 328 -2.02 15.94 -12.40
C ALA A 328 -2.60 15.59 -11.02
N ARG A 329 -3.88 15.97 -10.79
CA ARG A 329 -4.68 15.79 -9.57
C ARG A 329 -3.98 16.17 -8.28
N ASN A 330 -4.53 17.15 -7.58
CA ASN A 330 -4.13 17.42 -6.20
C ASN A 330 -5.08 16.66 -5.25
N PRO A 331 -4.63 15.59 -4.56
CA PRO A 331 -5.48 14.81 -3.67
C PRO A 331 -5.97 15.64 -2.48
N TYR A 332 -5.16 16.57 -1.97
CA TYR A 332 -5.53 17.49 -0.88
C TYR A 332 -6.72 18.38 -1.28
N HIS A 333 -6.63 19.03 -2.44
CA HIS A 333 -7.71 19.87 -2.96
C HIS A 333 -8.99 19.06 -3.20
N LEU A 334 -8.88 17.98 -3.98
CA LEU A 334 -10.03 17.19 -4.38
C LEU A 334 -10.72 16.53 -3.19
N GLY A 335 -9.95 15.85 -2.33
CA GLY A 335 -10.47 15.14 -1.17
C GLY A 335 -11.12 16.08 -0.16
N PHE A 336 -10.47 17.19 0.19
CA PHE A 336 -11.00 18.16 1.15
C PHE A 336 -12.34 18.75 0.68
N HIS A 337 -12.40 19.22 -0.57
CA HIS A 337 -13.62 19.82 -1.10
C HIS A 337 -14.74 18.78 -1.29
N MET A 338 -14.40 17.54 -1.64
CA MET A 338 -15.36 16.44 -1.69
C MET A 338 -15.96 16.14 -0.31
N TRP A 339 -15.16 16.05 0.75
CA TRP A 339 -15.69 15.78 2.09
C TRP A 339 -16.61 16.92 2.58
N ASN A 340 -16.25 18.18 2.35
CA ASN A 340 -17.14 19.30 2.66
C ASN A 340 -18.46 19.24 1.85
N HIS A 341 -18.37 18.87 0.57
CA HIS A 341 -19.57 18.70 -0.25
C HIS A 341 -20.46 17.55 0.27
N ILE A 342 -19.86 16.43 0.67
CA ILE A 342 -20.58 15.28 1.24
C ILE A 342 -21.24 15.65 2.58
N GLU A 343 -20.53 16.37 3.45
CA GLU A 343 -21.11 16.90 4.70
C GLU A 343 -22.37 17.74 4.40
N GLU A 344 -22.31 18.61 3.40
CA GLU A 344 -23.43 19.46 2.98
C GLU A 344 -24.58 18.67 2.34
N LEU A 345 -24.28 17.62 1.56
CA LEU A 345 -25.30 16.73 1.01
C LEU A 345 -26.08 16.01 2.11
N TYR A 346 -25.40 15.52 3.14
CA TYR A 346 -26.06 14.88 4.28
C TYR A 346 -26.84 15.88 5.13
N ARG A 347 -26.30 17.09 5.34
CA ARG A 347 -26.96 18.17 6.10
C ARG A 347 -28.25 18.62 5.41
N SER A 348 -28.22 18.86 4.10
CA SER A 348 -29.39 19.25 3.30
C SER A 348 -30.34 18.09 2.99
N GLY A 349 -29.95 16.84 3.32
CA GLY A 349 -30.73 15.63 3.05
C GLY A 349 -30.85 15.25 1.58
N LYS A 350 -29.97 15.76 0.72
CA LYS A 350 -29.89 15.43 -0.73
C LYS A 350 -29.40 14.01 -1.03
N VAL A 351 -29.28 13.17 -0.01
CA VAL A 351 -28.93 11.74 -0.09
C VAL A 351 -30.14 10.85 0.24
N SER A 352 -31.26 11.45 0.68
CA SER A 352 -32.49 10.71 1.01
C SER A 352 -33.14 10.08 -0.23
N LEU A 353 -33.90 9.00 -0.02
CA LEU A 353 -34.70 8.37 -1.08
C LEU A 353 -35.67 9.39 -1.69
N ASP A 354 -36.31 10.20 -0.84
CA ASP A 354 -37.24 11.26 -1.24
C ASP A 354 -36.60 12.25 -2.22
N PHE A 355 -35.32 12.61 -2.04
CA PHE A 355 -34.61 13.48 -2.99
C PHE A 355 -34.33 12.77 -4.32
N LEU A 356 -34.03 11.47 -4.30
CA LEU A 356 -33.78 10.70 -5.52
C LEU A 356 -35.06 10.52 -6.35
N GLU A 357 -36.19 10.32 -5.68
CA GLU A 357 -37.51 10.13 -6.30
C GLU A 357 -38.15 11.43 -6.79
N GLU A 358 -37.73 12.59 -6.27
CA GLU A 358 -38.19 13.90 -6.72
C GLU A 358 -37.91 14.09 -8.22
N LYS A 359 -38.93 14.45 -9.00
CA LYS A 359 -38.80 14.62 -10.47
C LYS A 359 -38.66 16.08 -10.86
N ASP A 360 -39.12 17.00 -10.01
CA ASP A 360 -39.05 18.43 -10.28
C ASP A 360 -37.65 19.00 -9.97
N GLN A 361 -37.04 19.61 -10.99
CA GLN A 361 -35.72 20.23 -10.90
C GLN A 361 -35.73 21.47 -9.98
N ALA A 362 -36.83 22.22 -9.94
CA ALA A 362 -36.94 23.39 -9.07
C ALA A 362 -36.94 22.99 -7.60
N ASN A 363 -37.71 21.95 -7.25
CA ASN A 363 -37.75 21.40 -5.89
C ASN A 363 -36.42 20.77 -5.49
N LYS A 364 -35.69 20.13 -6.42
CA LYS A 364 -34.33 19.61 -6.17
C LYS A 364 -33.32 20.70 -5.84
N MET A 365 -33.39 21.85 -6.52
CA MET A 365 -32.46 22.95 -6.28
C MET A 365 -32.67 23.58 -4.90
N GLN A 366 -33.92 23.69 -4.45
CA GLN A 366 -34.30 24.27 -3.15
C GLN A 366 -34.42 23.23 -2.02
N TRP A 367 -33.97 22.00 -2.26
CA TRP A 367 -34.11 20.92 -1.29
C TRP A 367 -33.28 21.17 -0.03
N ASP A 368 -33.99 21.32 1.09
CA ASP A 368 -33.41 21.44 2.43
C ASP A 368 -34.30 20.69 3.44
N LYS A 369 -34.20 19.35 3.42
CA LYS A 369 -34.88 18.49 4.38
C LYS A 369 -33.82 17.73 5.18
N PRO A 370 -33.43 18.22 6.37
CA PRO A 370 -32.34 17.61 7.11
C PRO A 370 -32.64 16.16 7.46
N SER A 371 -31.66 15.30 7.22
CA SER A 371 -31.73 13.90 7.63
C SER A 371 -31.60 13.79 9.14
N ASN A 372 -32.27 12.80 9.75
CA ASN A 372 -32.15 12.50 11.17
C ASN A 372 -30.79 11.86 11.55
N ARG A 373 -29.95 11.53 10.57
CA ARG A 373 -28.61 10.96 10.79
C ARG A 373 -27.56 12.06 10.88
N ASP A 374 -26.66 11.94 11.85
CA ASP A 374 -25.48 12.81 11.94
C ASP A 374 -24.62 12.68 10.66
N PRO A 375 -24.36 13.78 9.92
CA PRO A 375 -23.48 13.78 8.75
C PRO A 375 -22.11 13.17 9.03
N ILE A 376 -21.54 13.39 10.22
CA ILE A 376 -20.20 12.92 10.56
C ILE A 376 -20.18 11.39 10.70
N GLU A 377 -21.22 10.80 11.32
CA GLU A 377 -21.37 9.35 11.42
C GLU A 377 -21.55 8.72 10.03
N ALA A 378 -22.37 9.33 9.17
CA ALA A 378 -22.57 8.87 7.80
C ALA A 378 -21.27 8.91 6.98
N MET A 379 -20.47 9.96 7.11
CA MET A 379 -19.15 10.06 6.49
C MET A 379 -18.18 8.99 7.04
N GLY A 380 -18.20 8.73 8.35
CA GLY A 380 -17.44 7.64 8.96
C GLY A 380 -17.81 6.26 8.42
N HIS A 381 -19.09 6.03 8.11
CA HIS A 381 -19.53 4.81 7.43
C HIS A 381 -18.97 4.72 5.99
N LEU A 382 -18.87 5.84 5.26
CA LEU A 382 -18.22 5.85 3.95
C LEU A 382 -16.74 5.43 4.05
N VAL A 383 -15.99 5.97 5.02
CA VAL A 383 -14.60 5.59 5.25
C VAL A 383 -14.46 4.07 5.45
N ARG A 384 -15.39 3.45 6.19
CA ARG A 384 -15.39 2.00 6.46
C ARG A 384 -15.81 1.10 5.30
N THR A 385 -16.40 1.65 4.24
CA THR A 385 -17.06 0.85 3.18
C THR A 385 -16.52 1.07 1.78
N VAL A 386 -15.93 2.23 1.48
CA VAL A 386 -15.50 2.58 0.12
C VAL A 386 -14.01 2.93 0.02
N THR A 387 -13.52 2.84 -1.21
CA THR A 387 -12.19 3.32 -1.65
C THR A 387 -12.36 4.49 -2.61
N ASP A 388 -11.25 5.12 -3.04
CA ASP A 388 -11.29 6.30 -3.93
C ASP A 388 -12.10 6.07 -5.21
N TYR A 389 -12.05 4.86 -5.78
CA TYR A 389 -12.80 4.54 -6.99
C TYR A 389 -14.30 4.79 -6.81
N GLU A 390 -14.89 4.20 -5.76
CA GLU A 390 -16.32 4.32 -5.52
C GLU A 390 -16.68 5.68 -4.94
N PHE A 391 -15.78 6.30 -4.18
CA PHE A 391 -15.91 7.68 -3.69
C PHE A 391 -16.07 8.68 -4.84
N LEU A 392 -15.17 8.65 -5.83
CA LEU A 392 -15.28 9.50 -7.02
C LEU A 392 -16.48 9.11 -7.88
N ARG A 393 -16.74 7.81 -8.07
CA ARG A 393 -17.85 7.35 -8.90
C ARG A 393 -19.20 7.84 -8.38
N ARG A 394 -19.41 7.80 -7.05
CA ARG A 394 -20.66 8.23 -6.41
C ARG A 394 -20.81 9.75 -6.34
N PHE A 395 -19.77 10.45 -5.88
CA PHE A 395 -19.93 11.85 -5.46
C PHE A 395 -19.35 12.88 -6.42
N LEU A 396 -18.47 12.50 -7.35
CA LEU A 396 -17.93 13.45 -8.33
C LEU A 396 -18.96 13.68 -9.45
N THR A 397 -19.53 14.88 -9.51
CA THR A 397 -20.45 15.32 -10.57
C THR A 397 -19.75 16.26 -11.55
N PRO A 398 -20.23 16.41 -12.79
CA PRO A 398 -19.67 17.36 -13.76
C PRO A 398 -19.63 18.80 -13.23
N GLN A 399 -20.63 19.19 -12.43
CA GLN A 399 -20.68 20.51 -11.79
C GLN A 399 -19.52 20.69 -10.80
N LEU A 400 -19.23 19.67 -9.99
CA LEU A 400 -18.10 19.71 -9.06
C LEU A 400 -16.76 19.71 -9.80
N ILE A 401 -16.63 18.98 -10.90
CA ILE A 401 -15.42 18.99 -11.74
C ILE A 401 -15.10 20.43 -12.19
N HIS A 402 -16.13 21.17 -12.58
CA HIS A 402 -15.98 22.58 -12.95
C HIS A 402 -15.66 23.49 -11.74
N GLN A 403 -16.41 23.35 -10.63
CA GLN A 403 -16.22 24.13 -9.41
C GLN A 403 -14.83 23.92 -8.79
N PHE A 404 -14.31 22.70 -8.85
CA PHE A 404 -12.98 22.35 -8.34
C PHE A 404 -11.87 22.66 -9.34
N HIS A 405 -12.21 23.22 -10.50
CA HIS A 405 -11.27 23.58 -11.58
C HIS A 405 -10.45 22.39 -12.08
N LEU A 406 -11.00 21.18 -12.03
CA LEU A 406 -10.34 19.98 -12.57
C LEU A 406 -10.31 20.00 -14.10
N ASN A 407 -11.30 20.65 -14.72
CA ASN A 407 -11.37 20.85 -16.17
C ASN A 407 -10.57 22.06 -16.69
N ARG A 408 -9.85 22.77 -15.81
CA ARG A 408 -9.02 23.92 -16.14
C ARG A 408 -7.61 23.47 -16.49
N ILE A 409 -7.20 23.66 -17.74
CA ILE A 409 -5.90 23.24 -18.29
C ILE A 409 -5.09 24.47 -18.71
N PRO A 410 -3.78 24.57 -18.39
CA PRO A 410 -2.92 25.64 -18.90
C PRO A 410 -2.86 25.62 -20.44
N GLN A 411 -2.91 26.77 -21.11
CA GLN A 411 -2.89 26.83 -22.59
C GLN A 411 -1.69 26.10 -23.22
N ARG A 412 -0.51 26.15 -22.56
CA ARG A 412 0.70 25.46 -23.01
C ARG A 412 0.50 23.93 -23.06
N ASP A 413 -0.18 23.39 -22.05
CA ASP A 413 -0.47 21.96 -21.97
C ASP A 413 -1.58 21.58 -22.94
N ALA A 414 -2.60 22.42 -23.11
CA ALA A 414 -3.67 22.21 -24.08
C ALA A 414 -3.13 22.09 -25.53
N ALA A 415 -2.18 22.95 -25.90
CA ALA A 415 -1.49 22.87 -27.19
C ALA A 415 -0.69 21.57 -27.34
N ARG A 416 -0.01 21.12 -26.26
CA ARG A 416 0.77 19.87 -26.25
C ARG A 416 -0.12 18.62 -26.38
N PHE A 417 -1.30 18.65 -25.77
CA PHE A 417 -2.27 17.56 -25.84
C PHE A 417 -3.11 17.57 -27.13
N GLY A 418 -2.96 18.61 -27.98
CA GLY A 418 -3.71 18.73 -29.23
C GLY A 418 -5.21 18.89 -29.02
N ILE A 419 -5.63 19.52 -27.92
CA ILE A 419 -7.05 19.73 -27.59
C ILE A 419 -7.67 20.60 -28.69
N SER A 420 -8.72 20.09 -29.33
CA SER A 420 -9.40 20.81 -30.40
C SER A 420 -10.20 21.98 -29.82
N LYS A 421 -10.27 23.10 -30.55
CA LYS A 421 -11.11 24.25 -30.14
C LYS A 421 -12.59 23.92 -29.95
N LYS A 422 -13.06 22.79 -30.50
CA LYS A 422 -14.43 22.30 -30.35
C LYS A 422 -14.74 21.74 -28.96
N ASP A 423 -13.71 21.28 -28.25
CA ASP A 423 -13.85 20.66 -26.92
C ASP A 423 -13.68 21.71 -25.80
N VAL A 424 -13.44 22.97 -26.17
CA VAL A 424 -13.22 24.10 -25.28
C VAL A 424 -14.55 24.82 -25.03
N ILE A 425 -14.97 24.86 -23.76
CA ILE A 425 -16.17 25.59 -23.34
C ILE A 425 -15.85 27.07 -23.10
N GLN A 426 -14.71 27.33 -22.46
CA GLN A 426 -14.29 28.66 -22.06
C GLN A 426 -12.76 28.75 -22.16
N GLU A 427 -12.24 29.91 -22.53
CA GLU A 427 -10.81 30.20 -22.52
C GLU A 427 -10.55 31.57 -21.88
N ASP A 428 -9.43 31.69 -21.17
CA ASP A 428 -8.87 32.96 -20.71
C ASP A 428 -7.42 33.08 -21.20
N ARG A 429 -6.69 34.13 -20.77
CA ARG A 429 -5.30 34.39 -21.18
C ARG A 429 -4.32 33.25 -20.85
N PHE A 430 -4.59 32.42 -19.84
CA PHE A 430 -3.66 31.45 -19.29
C PHE A 430 -4.18 30.01 -19.33
N TYR A 431 -5.50 29.82 -19.35
CA TYR A 431 -6.21 28.58 -19.13
C TYR A 431 -7.32 28.36 -20.15
N VAL A 432 -7.65 27.09 -20.31
CA VAL A 432 -8.72 26.57 -21.15
C VAL A 432 -9.57 25.64 -20.29
N TRP A 433 -10.89 25.74 -20.39
CA TRP A 433 -11.83 24.85 -19.74
C TRP A 433 -12.41 23.88 -20.76
N VAL A 434 -12.22 22.59 -20.47
CA VAL A 434 -12.72 21.48 -21.29
C VAL A 434 -14.06 21.00 -20.74
N ASP A 435 -14.82 20.27 -21.55
CA ASP A 435 -16.03 19.58 -21.10
C ASP A 435 -15.77 18.70 -19.85
N PRO A 436 -16.50 18.94 -18.73
CA PRO A 436 -16.36 18.14 -17.51
C PRO A 436 -16.93 16.73 -17.61
N GLU A 437 -17.81 16.43 -18.57
CA GLU A 437 -18.43 15.09 -18.68
C GLU A 437 -17.41 13.95 -18.86
N PRO A 438 -16.49 13.97 -19.85
CA PRO A 438 -15.52 12.89 -20.06
C PRO A 438 -14.45 12.78 -18.97
N ILE A 439 -14.24 13.85 -18.19
CA ILE A 439 -13.17 13.93 -17.20
C ILE A 439 -13.39 12.92 -16.07
N LYS A 440 -14.64 12.69 -15.67
CA LYS A 440 -14.96 11.71 -14.61
C LYS A 440 -14.47 10.32 -14.99
N ASP A 441 -14.78 9.87 -16.20
CA ASP A 441 -14.41 8.53 -16.68
C ASP A 441 -12.89 8.41 -16.89
N GLU A 442 -12.23 9.49 -17.31
CA GLU A 442 -10.77 9.52 -17.39
C GLU A 442 -10.11 9.42 -16.00
N MET A 443 -10.64 10.12 -15.00
CA MET A 443 -10.18 10.00 -13.61
C MET A 443 -10.44 8.60 -13.04
N LEU A 444 -11.59 7.98 -13.31
CA LEU A 444 -11.90 6.62 -12.85
C LEU A 444 -11.03 5.55 -13.52
N ARG A 445 -10.63 5.76 -14.79
CA ARG A 445 -9.69 4.88 -15.51
C ARG A 445 -8.30 4.83 -14.86
N PHE A 446 -7.92 5.84 -14.07
CA PHE A 446 -6.71 5.77 -13.26
C PHE A 446 -6.80 4.70 -12.16
N PHE A 447 -7.87 4.73 -11.35
CA PHE A 447 -8.05 3.88 -10.17
C PHE A 447 -8.29 2.41 -10.48
N THR A 448 -8.71 2.11 -11.71
CA THR A 448 -8.88 0.72 -12.14
C THR A 448 -7.54 -0.02 -12.21
N HIS A 449 -6.41 0.66 -12.45
CA HIS A 449 -5.16 -0.04 -12.76
C HIS A 449 -3.87 0.64 -12.27
N PHE A 450 -3.92 1.86 -11.71
CA PHE A 450 -2.78 2.59 -11.12
C PHE A 450 -1.51 2.66 -11.99
N TYR A 451 -1.66 2.68 -13.32
CA TYR A 451 -0.57 2.58 -14.29
C TYR A 451 0.34 1.34 -14.14
N ARG A 452 -0.07 0.32 -13.39
CA ARG A 452 0.63 -0.96 -13.27
C ARG A 452 0.10 -1.97 -14.30
N PRO A 453 0.97 -2.76 -14.94
CA PRO A 453 0.53 -3.87 -15.77
C PRO A 453 -0.14 -4.94 -14.89
N ARG A 454 -1.21 -5.56 -15.40
CA ARG A 454 -1.93 -6.61 -14.68
C ARG A 454 -1.40 -7.98 -15.04
N ILE A 455 -0.64 -8.55 -14.12
CA ILE A 455 -0.03 -9.87 -14.27
C ILE A 455 -0.67 -10.80 -13.25
N TYR A 456 -1.10 -11.97 -13.71
CA TYR A 456 -1.76 -12.99 -12.90
C TYR A 456 -1.01 -14.30 -13.01
N LEU A 457 -0.79 -14.99 -11.89
CA LEU A 457 -0.43 -16.39 -11.88
C LEU A 457 -1.67 -17.23 -12.21
N ILE A 458 -1.60 -18.02 -13.27
CA ILE A 458 -2.74 -18.77 -13.80
C ILE A 458 -2.54 -20.28 -13.74
N ASP A 459 -1.29 -20.75 -13.76
CA ASP A 459 -0.93 -22.15 -13.62
C ASP A 459 0.35 -22.28 -12.81
N THR A 460 0.46 -23.34 -12.02
CA THR A 460 1.60 -23.65 -11.15
C THR A 460 2.31 -24.94 -11.53
N ASP A 461 1.75 -25.70 -12.47
CA ASP A 461 2.29 -26.96 -12.99
C ASP A 461 2.27 -26.95 -14.53
N PHE A 462 2.87 -25.89 -15.09
CA PHE A 462 2.97 -25.70 -16.53
C PHE A 462 4.24 -26.33 -17.09
N GLU A 463 4.10 -27.15 -18.14
CA GLU A 463 5.18 -27.98 -18.71
C GLU A 463 5.93 -28.78 -17.63
N ASP A 464 7.21 -28.47 -17.39
CA ASP A 464 8.11 -29.15 -16.44
C ASP A 464 7.88 -28.69 -14.97
N GLY A 465 6.64 -28.39 -14.57
CA GLY A 465 6.31 -27.89 -13.24
C GLY A 465 6.62 -26.40 -13.01
N GLY A 466 6.57 -25.60 -14.07
CA GLY A 466 6.83 -24.15 -14.03
C GLY A 466 5.60 -23.31 -13.67
N LEU A 467 5.85 -22.06 -13.25
CA LEU A 467 4.80 -21.06 -13.04
C LEU A 467 4.43 -20.38 -14.35
N LEU A 468 3.15 -20.31 -14.67
CA LEU A 468 2.62 -19.57 -15.81
C LEU A 468 1.97 -18.26 -15.34
N LEU A 469 2.60 -17.16 -15.73
CA LEU A 469 2.07 -15.81 -15.58
C LEU A 469 1.32 -15.39 -16.85
N TYR A 470 0.23 -14.65 -16.70
CA TYR A 470 -0.57 -14.09 -17.77
C TYR A 470 -0.64 -12.58 -17.63
N HIS A 471 -0.25 -11.87 -18.68
CA HIS A 471 -0.44 -10.43 -18.77
C HIS A 471 -1.77 -10.12 -19.45
N ARG A 472 -2.69 -9.50 -18.70
CA ARG A 472 -3.95 -8.98 -19.24
C ARG A 472 -3.69 -7.65 -19.95
N ASP A 473 -3.67 -7.67 -21.28
CA ASP A 473 -3.48 -6.47 -22.10
C ASP A 473 -4.75 -5.60 -22.07
N ASP A 474 -4.66 -4.46 -21.38
CA ASP A 474 -5.68 -3.41 -21.31
C ASP A 474 -5.30 -2.17 -22.17
N GLY A 475 -4.42 -2.37 -23.15
CA GLY A 475 -3.82 -1.30 -23.96
C GLY A 475 -2.45 -0.84 -23.45
N ARG A 476 -1.98 -1.37 -22.30
CA ARG A 476 -0.66 -1.07 -21.73
C ARG A 476 0.34 -2.15 -22.07
N ARG A 477 1.25 -1.81 -22.98
CA ARG A 477 2.28 -2.74 -23.44
C ARG A 477 3.39 -2.90 -22.39
N LEU A 478 3.81 -4.15 -22.17
CA LEU A 478 5.05 -4.43 -21.45
C LEU A 478 6.23 -3.96 -22.30
N LYS A 479 7.25 -3.40 -21.64
CA LYS A 479 8.52 -3.11 -22.29
C LYS A 479 9.27 -4.43 -22.51
N LEU A 480 9.49 -4.80 -23.78
CA LEU A 480 10.12 -6.08 -24.14
C LEU A 480 11.50 -6.26 -23.48
N ASP A 481 12.30 -5.20 -23.44
CA ASP A 481 13.65 -5.21 -22.83
C ASP A 481 13.64 -5.60 -21.34
N TRP A 482 12.52 -5.37 -20.64
CA TRP A 482 12.37 -5.66 -19.22
C TRP A 482 11.84 -7.06 -18.95
N ILE A 483 11.24 -7.74 -19.93
CA ILE A 483 10.65 -9.08 -19.75
C ILE A 483 11.74 -10.08 -19.35
N ARG A 484 12.82 -10.16 -20.13
CA ARG A 484 13.91 -11.13 -19.87
C ARG A 484 14.58 -10.93 -18.50
N PRO A 485 15.01 -9.71 -18.09
CA PRO A 485 15.53 -9.47 -16.75
C PRO A 485 14.55 -9.80 -15.63
N THR A 486 13.27 -9.45 -15.76
CA THR A 486 12.26 -9.74 -14.74
C THR A 486 12.03 -11.24 -14.60
N LEU A 487 11.91 -11.98 -15.70
CA LEU A 487 11.75 -13.44 -15.66
C LEU A 487 12.99 -14.13 -15.07
N LYS A 488 14.19 -13.66 -15.38
CA LYS A 488 15.43 -14.15 -14.76
C LYS A 488 15.40 -13.97 -13.24
N ASN A 489 14.98 -12.81 -12.76
CA ASN A 489 14.89 -12.51 -11.33
C ASN A 489 13.82 -13.35 -10.63
N LEU A 490 12.65 -13.52 -11.25
CA LEU A 490 11.60 -14.39 -10.71
C LEU A 490 12.07 -15.85 -10.67
N ASN A 491 12.77 -16.34 -11.71
CA ASN A 491 13.32 -17.69 -11.75
C ASN A 491 14.33 -17.90 -10.62
N MET A 492 15.10 -16.87 -10.26
CA MET A 492 16.02 -16.93 -9.12
C MET A 492 15.29 -17.02 -7.77
N ILE A 493 14.14 -16.35 -7.62
CA ILE A 493 13.31 -16.42 -6.41
C ILE A 493 12.61 -17.78 -6.30
N TRP A 494 11.99 -18.24 -7.40
CA TRP A 494 11.22 -19.48 -7.45
C TRP A 494 12.10 -20.75 -7.55
N LYS A 495 13.31 -20.63 -8.10
CA LYS A 495 14.23 -21.73 -8.42
C LYS A 495 13.64 -22.80 -9.36
N GLY A 496 12.61 -22.45 -10.11
CA GLY A 496 11.94 -23.30 -11.11
C GLY A 496 11.61 -22.52 -12.39
N ALA A 497 11.12 -23.22 -13.42
CA ALA A 497 10.76 -22.59 -14.69
C ALA A 497 9.67 -21.53 -14.52
N ILE A 498 9.78 -20.42 -15.25
CA ILE A 498 8.77 -19.36 -15.25
C ILE A 498 8.44 -18.95 -16.67
N TYR A 499 7.14 -18.84 -16.93
CA TYR A 499 6.58 -18.48 -18.21
C TYR A 499 5.70 -17.24 -18.07
N LEU A 500 5.68 -16.39 -19.09
CA LEU A 500 4.80 -15.24 -19.20
C LEU A 500 4.11 -15.27 -20.56
N ALA A 501 2.79 -15.38 -20.55
CA ALA A 501 1.95 -15.24 -21.72
C ALA A 501 1.52 -13.77 -21.88
N SER A 502 1.81 -13.17 -23.04
CA SER A 502 1.35 -11.84 -23.40
C SER A 502 1.16 -11.68 -24.91
N ARG A 503 -0.04 -11.26 -25.34
CA ARG A 503 -0.39 -10.93 -26.74
C ARG A 503 0.02 -12.01 -27.77
N GLY A 504 -0.26 -13.28 -27.46
CA GLY A 504 0.09 -14.40 -28.34
C GLY A 504 1.58 -14.75 -28.37
N THR A 505 2.37 -14.26 -27.42
CA THR A 505 3.75 -14.71 -27.20
C THR A 505 3.89 -15.30 -25.80
N LEU A 506 4.55 -16.44 -25.71
CA LEU A 506 4.97 -17.09 -24.49
C LEU A 506 6.47 -16.87 -24.30
N TYR A 507 6.82 -16.15 -23.24
CA TYR A 507 8.19 -15.90 -22.83
C TYR A 507 8.55 -16.88 -21.70
N GLY A 508 9.53 -17.75 -21.91
CA GLY A 508 9.95 -18.75 -20.92
C GLY A 508 11.37 -18.49 -20.44
N PHE A 509 11.61 -18.68 -19.14
CA PHE A 509 12.95 -18.70 -18.56
C PHE A 509 13.15 -19.97 -17.73
N THR A 510 14.01 -20.86 -18.23
CA THR A 510 14.26 -22.18 -17.63
C THR A 510 15.76 -22.47 -17.63
N GLY A 511 16.32 -22.80 -16.46
CA GLY A 511 17.73 -23.20 -16.35
C GLY A 511 18.73 -22.18 -16.90
N GLY A 512 18.46 -20.88 -16.75
CA GLY A 512 19.31 -19.79 -17.27
C GLY A 512 19.14 -19.49 -18.76
N ARG A 513 18.29 -20.23 -19.48
CA ARG A 513 17.98 -20.00 -20.90
C ARG A 513 16.65 -19.28 -21.02
N TYR A 514 16.61 -18.29 -21.91
CA TYR A 514 15.41 -17.56 -22.26
C TYR A 514 14.91 -18.05 -23.62
N LYS A 515 13.61 -18.32 -23.73
CA LYS A 515 12.95 -18.78 -24.95
C LYS A 515 11.72 -17.92 -25.22
N GLU A 516 11.42 -17.70 -26.49
CA GLU A 516 10.20 -17.03 -26.93
C GLU A 516 9.48 -17.92 -27.93
N MET A 517 8.18 -18.14 -27.73
CA MET A 517 7.35 -18.97 -28.60
C MET A 517 6.07 -18.22 -28.94
N ARG A 518 5.62 -18.30 -30.20
CA ARG A 518 4.30 -17.76 -30.57
C ARG A 518 3.23 -18.78 -30.19
N VAL A 519 2.19 -18.31 -29.53
CA VAL A 519 1.04 -19.08 -29.07
C VAL A 519 -0.25 -18.38 -29.48
N GLY A 520 -1.35 -19.13 -29.55
CA GLY A 520 -2.67 -18.52 -29.78
C GLY A 520 -2.99 -17.48 -28.69
N GLU A 521 -3.62 -16.39 -29.07
CA GLU A 521 -4.04 -15.38 -28.10
C GLU A 521 -5.20 -15.92 -27.25
N ILE A 522 -5.08 -15.79 -25.93
CA ILE A 522 -6.08 -16.26 -24.97
C ILE A 522 -6.62 -15.04 -24.23
N THR A 523 -7.95 -14.91 -24.20
CA THR A 523 -8.65 -13.85 -23.46
C THR A 523 -8.70 -14.18 -21.98
N PHE A 524 -8.70 -13.15 -21.13
CA PHE A 524 -8.73 -13.32 -19.68
C PHE A 524 -9.98 -14.06 -19.20
N GLU A 525 -11.12 -13.82 -19.85
CA GLU A 525 -12.39 -14.49 -19.56
C GLU A 525 -12.29 -15.99 -19.79
N ARG A 526 -11.60 -16.42 -20.85
CA ARG A 526 -11.39 -17.84 -21.16
C ARG A 526 -10.42 -18.49 -20.16
N VAL A 527 -9.40 -17.76 -19.72
CA VAL A 527 -8.50 -18.23 -18.64
C VAL A 527 -9.29 -18.46 -17.36
N LEU A 528 -10.13 -17.50 -16.98
CA LEU A 528 -10.95 -17.59 -15.76
C LEU A 528 -11.92 -18.77 -15.84
N GLU A 529 -12.64 -18.92 -16.96
CA GLU A 529 -13.57 -20.02 -17.17
C GLU A 529 -12.88 -21.39 -17.05
N ARG A 530 -11.71 -21.56 -17.67
CA ARG A 530 -10.95 -22.81 -17.61
C ARG A 530 -10.48 -23.14 -16.19
N ILE A 531 -9.97 -22.16 -15.45
CA ILE A 531 -9.54 -22.35 -14.06
C ILE A 531 -10.74 -22.72 -13.17
N MET A 532 -11.89 -22.06 -13.33
CA MET A 532 -13.10 -22.39 -12.58
C MET A 532 -13.62 -23.80 -12.90
N GLN A 533 -13.41 -24.28 -14.14
CA GLN A 533 -13.70 -25.67 -14.55
C GLN A 533 -12.62 -26.68 -14.12
N GLY A 534 -11.54 -26.24 -13.45
CA GLY A 534 -10.41 -27.09 -13.04
C GLY A 534 -9.57 -27.62 -14.21
N LYS A 535 -9.66 -27.01 -15.39
CA LYS A 535 -8.89 -27.38 -16.59
C LYS A 535 -7.64 -26.51 -16.71
N LYS A 536 -6.62 -27.00 -17.43
CA LYS A 536 -5.42 -26.20 -17.71
C LYS A 536 -5.78 -24.95 -18.52
N PRO A 537 -5.35 -23.75 -18.08
CA PRO A 537 -5.75 -22.49 -18.71
C PRO A 537 -5.18 -22.34 -20.13
N MET A 538 -3.99 -22.90 -20.39
CA MET A 538 -3.34 -22.94 -21.69
C MET A 538 -2.95 -24.38 -22.01
N GLU A 539 -3.33 -24.87 -23.19
CA GLU A 539 -2.82 -26.11 -23.77
C GLU A 539 -1.93 -25.69 -24.93
N ILE A 540 -0.63 -26.01 -24.85
CA ILE A 540 0.26 -25.87 -26.01
C ILE A 540 -0.08 -27.05 -26.94
N ALA A 541 -0.41 -26.72 -28.19
CA ALA A 541 -0.72 -27.71 -29.23
C ALA A 541 0.53 -28.46 -29.70
#